data_AF-A0A382YK26-F1
#
_entry.id   AF-A0A382YK26-F1
#
_cell.length_a   1.000
_cell.length_b   1.000
_cell.length_c   1.000
_cell.angle_alpha   90.00
_cell.angle_beta   90.00
_cell.angle_gamma   90.00
#
_symmetry.space_group_name_H-M   'P 1'
#
loop_
_entity.id
_entity.type
_entity.pdbx_description
1 polymer ?
#
loop_
_entity_poly.entity_id
_entity_poly.type
_entity_poly.pdbx_seq_one_letter_code
_entity_poly.pdbx_strand_id
1 'polypeptide(L)'
;VQEGLFAEAVREFCARGGSGFNVTVPCKAEAFNLVDHHDPSALTTGVVNTVSLTENGELIGYNTDGPGLVRDLKARLDWQLKGQKILVLGAGGAVQGIISSLLAESPSELALWNRSPQRAA
;
A
#
# COMPACT_ATOMS: atom_id res chain seq x y z
N VAL A 1 14.47 -7.53 -5.04
CA VAL A 1 14.35 -8.46 -6.19
C VAL A 1 14.65 -7.67 -7.45
N GLN A 2 15.34 -8.24 -8.44
CA GLN A 2 15.55 -7.56 -9.72
C GLN A 2 14.23 -7.43 -10.48
N GLU A 3 14.13 -6.43 -11.36
CA GLU A 3 12.95 -6.21 -12.19
C GLU A 3 12.63 -7.47 -13.03
N GLY A 4 11.36 -7.85 -13.08
CA GLY A 4 10.90 -9.06 -13.79
C GLY A 4 11.09 -10.39 -13.04
N LEU A 5 11.78 -10.41 -11.88
CA LEU A 5 12.00 -11.64 -11.10
C LEU A 5 11.14 -11.75 -9.83
N PHE A 6 10.20 -10.82 -9.61
CA PHE A 6 9.46 -10.74 -8.36
C PHE A 6 8.57 -11.96 -8.11
N ALA A 7 7.77 -12.38 -9.10
CA ALA A 7 6.93 -13.57 -8.96
C ALA A 7 7.73 -14.86 -8.68
N GLU A 8 8.93 -15.00 -9.28
CA GLU A 8 9.82 -16.13 -9.02
C GLU A 8 10.37 -16.09 -7.59
N ALA A 9 10.84 -14.93 -7.14
CA ALA A 9 11.33 -14.77 -5.77
C ALA A 9 10.26 -15.07 -4.71
N VAL A 10 9.01 -14.69 -4.96
CA VAL A 10 7.88 -15.03 -4.07
C VAL A 10 7.65 -16.54 -4.02
N ARG A 11 7.61 -17.22 -5.18
CA ARG A 11 7.45 -18.68 -5.22
C ARG A 11 8.57 -19.40 -4.47
N GLU A 12 9.82 -19.00 -4.69
CA GLU A 12 10.96 -19.58 -3.96
C GLU A 12 10.87 -19.33 -2.46
N PHE A 13 10.48 -18.13 -2.04
CA PHE A 13 10.33 -17.79 -0.63
C PHE A 13 9.27 -18.67 0.05
N CYS A 14 8.10 -18.84 -0.58
CA CYS A 14 7.05 -19.74 -0.09
C CYS A 14 7.53 -21.20 -0.06
N ALA A 15 8.21 -21.67 -1.09
CA ALA A 15 8.75 -23.04 -1.15
C ALA A 15 9.79 -23.34 -0.06
N ARG A 16 10.48 -22.31 0.44
CA ARG A 16 11.43 -22.41 1.58
C ARG A 16 10.76 -22.33 2.95
N GLY A 17 9.43 -22.32 3.01
CA GLY A 17 8.65 -22.29 4.25
C GLY A 17 8.36 -20.89 4.80
N GLY A 18 8.46 -19.84 3.97
CA GLY A 18 8.11 -18.48 4.38
C GLY A 18 6.61 -18.30 4.61
N SER A 19 6.23 -17.67 5.73
CA SER A 19 4.82 -17.47 6.13
C SER A 19 4.20 -16.14 5.68
N GLY A 20 5.01 -15.26 5.09
CA GLY A 20 4.59 -13.93 4.68
C GLY A 20 5.79 -13.00 4.49
N PHE A 21 5.58 -11.87 3.82
CA PHE A 21 6.64 -10.93 3.49
C PHE A 21 6.10 -9.51 3.29
N ASN A 22 6.98 -8.53 3.42
CA ASN A 22 6.70 -7.14 3.07
C ASN A 22 7.22 -6.84 1.66
N VAL A 23 6.48 -5.99 0.95
CA VAL A 23 6.78 -5.54 -0.41
C VAL A 23 6.98 -4.03 -0.39
N THR A 24 8.07 -3.59 -1.02
CA THR A 24 8.38 -2.16 -1.19
C THR A 24 8.49 -1.80 -2.67
N VAL A 25 8.80 -0.55 -2.97
CA VAL A 25 9.00 -0.08 -4.34
C VAL A 25 10.10 -0.89 -5.04
N PRO A 26 9.93 -1.22 -6.34
CA PRO A 26 8.80 -0.89 -7.21
C PRO A 26 7.66 -1.93 -7.22
N CYS A 27 7.76 -3.04 -6.47
CA CYS A 27 6.96 -4.25 -6.66
C CYS A 27 5.53 -4.23 -6.08
N LYS A 28 5.04 -3.13 -5.48
CA LYS A 28 3.74 -3.15 -4.77
C LYS A 28 2.53 -3.40 -5.68
N ALA A 29 2.56 -2.88 -6.91
CA ALA A 29 1.50 -3.14 -7.89
C ALA A 29 1.60 -4.56 -8.47
N GLU A 30 2.82 -5.06 -8.67
CA GLU A 30 3.04 -6.44 -9.11
C GLU A 30 2.57 -7.44 -8.04
N ALA A 31 2.83 -7.14 -6.76
CA ALA A 31 2.31 -7.91 -5.63
C ALA A 31 0.79 -7.92 -5.58
N PHE A 32 0.14 -6.79 -5.85
CA PHE A 32 -1.32 -6.74 -5.95
C PHE A 32 -1.84 -7.71 -7.03
N ASN A 33 -1.16 -7.83 -8.17
CA ASN A 33 -1.57 -8.77 -9.22
C ASN A 33 -1.21 -10.23 -8.94
N LEU A 34 -0.26 -10.47 -8.02
CA LEU A 34 0.27 -11.80 -7.73
C LEU A 34 -0.51 -12.54 -6.62
N VAL A 35 -1.09 -11.82 -5.67
CA VAL A 35 -1.80 -12.44 -4.54
C VAL A 35 -3.13 -13.06 -4.98
N ASP A 36 -3.55 -14.12 -4.31
CA ASP A 36 -4.79 -14.84 -4.60
C ASP A 36 -6.01 -14.10 -4.05
N HIS A 37 -5.85 -13.46 -2.89
CA HIS A 37 -6.91 -12.70 -2.22
C HIS A 37 -6.43 -11.32 -1.80
N HIS A 38 -7.36 -10.36 -1.76
CA HIS A 38 -7.08 -8.98 -1.35
C HIS A 38 -7.91 -8.59 -0.14
N ASP A 39 -7.24 -8.00 0.84
CA ASP A 39 -7.91 -7.24 1.88
C ASP A 39 -8.58 -5.97 1.29
N PRO A 40 -9.69 -5.48 1.86
CA PRO A 40 -10.35 -4.25 1.39
C PRO A 40 -9.40 -3.04 1.25
N SER A 41 -8.37 -2.93 2.11
CA SER A 41 -7.35 -1.88 2.02
C SER A 41 -6.53 -1.95 0.72
N ALA A 42 -6.16 -3.16 0.29
CA ALA A 42 -5.43 -3.39 -0.93
C ALA A 42 -6.30 -3.13 -2.16
N LEU A 43 -7.56 -3.62 -2.17
CA LEU A 43 -8.51 -3.42 -3.28
C LEU A 43 -8.71 -1.95 -3.63
N THR A 44 -8.82 -1.10 -2.61
CA THR A 44 -9.07 0.33 -2.80
C THR A 44 -7.88 1.06 -3.43
N THR A 45 -6.66 0.55 -3.21
CA THR A 45 -5.42 1.23 -3.63
C THR A 45 -4.76 0.60 -4.86
N GLY A 46 -5.07 -0.66 -5.17
CA GLY A 46 -4.43 -1.41 -6.25
C GLY A 46 -2.96 -1.74 -5.98
N VAL A 47 -2.54 -1.70 -4.70
CA VAL A 47 -1.17 -2.00 -4.28
C VAL A 47 -1.17 -2.85 -3.02
N VAL A 48 -0.19 -3.74 -2.90
CA VAL A 48 0.05 -4.59 -1.73
C VAL A 48 1.45 -4.30 -1.18
N ASN A 49 1.54 -4.03 0.13
CA ASN A 49 2.82 -3.84 0.84
C ASN A 49 3.11 -4.99 1.83
N THR A 50 2.11 -5.81 2.15
CA THR A 50 2.21 -6.90 3.13
C THR A 50 1.48 -8.12 2.59
N VAL A 51 2.12 -9.28 2.60
CA VAL A 51 1.53 -10.54 2.15
C VAL A 51 1.63 -11.57 3.26
N SER A 52 0.55 -12.29 3.53
CA SER A 52 0.56 -13.51 4.34
C SER A 52 0.35 -14.74 3.45
N LEU A 53 0.95 -15.86 3.85
CA LEU A 53 0.70 -17.17 3.26
C LEU A 53 -0.23 -17.96 4.19
N THR A 54 -1.36 -18.41 3.69
CA THR A 54 -2.29 -19.25 4.47
C THR A 54 -1.75 -20.67 4.61
N GLU A 55 -2.30 -21.43 5.56
CA GLU A 55 -1.96 -22.85 5.73
C GLU A 55 -2.25 -23.68 4.47
N ASN A 56 -3.19 -23.22 3.62
CA ASN A 56 -3.54 -23.85 2.36
C ASN A 56 -2.64 -23.42 1.19
N GLY A 57 -1.66 -22.54 1.44
CA GLY A 57 -0.72 -22.07 0.42
C GLY A 57 -1.20 -20.88 -0.41
N GLU A 58 -2.31 -20.23 -0.03
CA GLU A 58 -2.83 -19.05 -0.72
C GLU A 58 -2.17 -17.77 -0.19
N LEU A 59 -1.93 -16.81 -1.06
CA LEU A 59 -1.39 -15.50 -0.74
C LEU A 59 -2.51 -14.49 -0.49
N ILE A 60 -2.52 -13.86 0.68
CA ILE A 60 -3.42 -12.75 0.99
C ILE A 60 -2.62 -11.45 1.04
N GLY A 61 -3.02 -10.49 0.20
CA GLY A 61 -2.40 -9.17 0.11
C GLY A 61 -3.13 -8.10 0.92
N TYR A 62 -2.34 -7.32 1.67
CA TYR A 62 -2.79 -6.19 2.46
C TYR A 62 -2.03 -4.92 2.06
N ASN A 63 -2.66 -3.78 2.34
CA ASN A 63 -1.99 -2.50 2.35
C ASN A 63 -2.06 -1.87 3.75
N THR A 64 -0.96 -1.99 4.48
CA THR A 64 -0.84 -1.49 5.86
C THR A 64 -0.28 -0.07 5.94
N ASP A 65 0.21 0.50 4.83
CA ASP A 65 0.80 1.85 4.82
C ASP A 65 -0.24 2.92 5.15
N GLY A 66 -1.42 2.87 4.51
CA GLY A 66 -2.49 3.84 4.72
C GLY A 66 -3.01 3.89 6.16
N PRO A 67 -3.49 2.76 6.71
CA PRO A 67 -3.90 2.68 8.11
C PRO A 67 -2.75 3.00 9.09
N GLY A 68 -1.52 2.61 8.76
CA GLY A 68 -0.33 2.91 9.54
C GLY A 68 -0.07 4.41 9.66
N LEU A 69 -0.10 5.13 8.53
CA LEU A 69 0.07 6.59 8.50
C LEU A 69 -1.04 7.29 9.28
N VAL A 70 -2.30 6.93 9.04
CA VAL A 70 -3.44 7.56 9.73
C VAL A 70 -3.35 7.35 11.25
N ARG A 71 -2.99 6.13 11.68
CA ARG A 71 -2.75 5.83 13.09
C ARG A 71 -1.64 6.71 13.66
N ASP A 72 -0.53 6.86 12.93
CA ASP A 72 0.59 7.67 13.38
C ASP A 72 0.21 9.15 13.57
N LEU A 73 -0.46 9.73 12.56
CA LEU A 73 -0.92 11.12 12.58
C LEU A 73 -1.91 11.37 13.74
N LYS A 74 -2.87 10.47 13.95
CA LYS A 74 -3.93 10.66 14.96
C LYS A 74 -3.49 10.26 16.37
N ALA A 75 -2.90 9.09 16.54
CA ALA A 75 -2.62 8.54 17.87
C ALA A 75 -1.27 9.00 18.45
N ARG A 76 -0.24 9.20 17.60
CA ARG A 76 1.08 9.64 18.08
C ARG A 76 1.24 11.14 18.04
N LEU A 77 0.78 11.80 16.96
CA LEU A 77 0.93 13.25 16.79
C LEU A 77 -0.28 14.06 17.26
N ASP A 78 -1.40 13.40 17.60
CA ASP A 78 -2.65 14.03 18.03
C ASP A 78 -3.24 15.01 16.99
N TRP A 79 -3.08 14.69 15.70
CA TRP A 79 -3.61 15.53 14.63
C TRP A 79 -5.07 15.19 14.33
N GLN A 80 -5.90 16.22 14.25
CA GLN A 80 -7.25 16.12 13.70
C GLN A 80 -7.19 16.25 12.17
N LEU A 81 -7.56 15.20 11.44
CA LEU A 81 -7.56 15.20 9.97
C LEU A 81 -8.89 15.67 9.36
N LYS A 82 -10.01 15.42 10.05
CA LYS A 82 -11.35 15.79 9.60
C LYS A 82 -11.47 17.30 9.39
N GLY A 83 -11.93 17.71 8.20
CA GLY A 83 -12.11 19.10 7.83
C GLY A 83 -10.83 19.87 7.53
N GLN A 84 -9.66 19.24 7.59
CA GLN A 84 -8.38 19.89 7.27
C GLN A 84 -8.10 19.91 5.76
N LYS A 85 -7.23 20.82 5.35
CA LYS A 85 -6.63 20.82 4.02
C LYS A 85 -5.32 20.05 4.07
N ILE A 86 -5.20 18.99 3.28
CA ILE A 86 -4.04 18.11 3.25
C ILE A 86 -3.34 18.24 1.90
N LEU A 87 -2.04 18.49 1.92
CA LEU A 87 -1.18 18.44 0.73
C LEU A 87 -0.31 17.19 0.80
N VAL A 88 -0.39 16.34 -0.22
CA VAL A 88 0.49 15.19 -0.41
C VAL A 88 1.51 15.51 -1.50
N LEU A 89 2.79 15.32 -1.19
CA LEU A 89 3.89 15.55 -2.11
C LEU A 89 4.41 14.22 -2.69
N GLY A 90 4.40 14.11 -4.01
CA GLY A 90 4.78 12.93 -4.77
C GLY A 90 3.58 12.14 -5.27
N ALA A 91 3.79 11.32 -6.30
CA ALA A 91 2.77 10.40 -6.84
C ALA A 91 3.41 9.04 -7.21
N GLY A 92 4.09 8.45 -6.23
CA GLY A 92 4.68 7.11 -6.32
C GLY A 92 3.84 6.05 -5.62
N GLY A 93 4.28 4.80 -5.64
CA GLY A 93 3.53 3.68 -5.04
C GLY A 93 3.28 3.81 -3.53
N ALA A 94 4.11 4.56 -2.80
CA ALA A 94 3.84 4.90 -1.41
C ALA A 94 2.60 5.82 -1.27
N VAL A 95 2.46 6.81 -2.15
CA VAL A 95 1.33 7.72 -2.13
C VAL A 95 0.04 7.00 -2.54
N GLN A 96 0.10 6.20 -3.61
CA GLN A 96 -1.02 5.36 -4.02
C GLN A 96 -1.55 4.49 -2.87
N GLY A 97 -0.64 4.01 -2.01
CA GLY A 97 -1.01 3.18 -0.86
C GLY A 97 -1.65 3.90 0.32
N ILE A 98 -1.60 5.24 0.41
CA ILE A 98 -2.10 6.01 1.57
C ILE A 98 -3.29 6.91 1.26
N ILE A 99 -3.52 7.26 -0.02
CA ILE A 99 -4.49 8.29 -0.42
C ILE A 99 -5.91 7.93 0.04
N SER A 100 -6.34 6.67 -0.15
CA SER A 100 -7.67 6.24 0.26
C SER A 100 -7.90 6.34 1.76
N SER A 101 -6.89 6.01 2.58
CA SER A 101 -6.97 6.14 4.03
C SER A 101 -7.02 7.59 4.48
N LEU A 102 -6.30 8.51 3.81
CA LEU A 102 -6.41 9.94 4.09
C LEU A 102 -7.79 10.50 3.70
N LEU A 103 -8.35 10.08 2.56
CA LEU A 103 -9.70 10.48 2.14
C LEU A 103 -10.78 9.98 3.11
N ALA A 104 -10.64 8.77 3.64
CA ALA A 104 -11.57 8.20 4.62
C ALA A 104 -11.68 9.03 5.91
N GLU A 105 -10.65 9.81 6.24
CA GLU A 105 -10.63 10.72 7.40
C GLU A 105 -11.41 12.02 7.16
N SER A 106 -12.06 12.17 6.00
CA SER A 106 -12.93 13.30 5.65
C SER A 106 -12.24 14.68 5.76
N PRO A 107 -11.08 14.89 5.10
CA PRO A 107 -10.51 16.23 4.98
C PRO A 107 -11.45 17.15 4.18
N SER A 108 -11.31 18.47 4.36
CA SER A 108 -12.03 19.44 3.52
C SER A 108 -11.42 19.54 2.12
N GLU A 109 -10.14 19.23 1.99
CA GLU A 109 -9.40 19.22 0.72
C GLU A 109 -8.23 18.23 0.82
N LEU A 110 -8.00 17.45 -0.23
CA LEU A 110 -6.77 16.68 -0.40
C LEU A 110 -6.17 17.01 -1.76
N ALA A 111 -5.06 17.73 -1.76
CA ALA A 111 -4.32 18.09 -2.95
C ALA A 111 -3.11 17.16 -3.12
N LEU A 112 -2.88 16.72 -4.36
CA LEU A 112 -1.72 15.92 -4.74
C LEU A 112 -0.81 16.78 -5.62
N TRP A 113 0.45 16.92 -5.23
CA TRP A 113 1.45 17.63 -6.04
C TRP A 113 2.58 16.69 -6.42
N ASN A 114 2.97 16.67 -7.69
CA ASN A 114 4.10 15.90 -8.17
C ASN A 114 4.85 16.67 -9.26
N ARG A 115 6.18 16.50 -9.31
CA ARG A 115 7.04 17.14 -10.34
C ARG A 115 6.58 16.83 -11.76
N SER A 116 6.04 15.64 -11.98
CA SER A 116 5.46 15.20 -13.26
C SER A 116 3.94 15.13 -13.10
N PRO A 117 3.17 16.15 -13.55
CA PRO A 117 1.73 16.24 -13.31
C PRO A 117 0.94 15.02 -13.82
N GLN A 118 1.43 14.39 -14.89
CA GLN A 118 0.80 13.20 -15.49
C GLN A 118 0.74 12.00 -14.54
N ARG A 119 1.59 11.96 -13.52
CA ARG A 119 1.57 10.91 -12.49
C ARG A 119 0.62 11.21 -11.33
N ALA A 120 0.16 12.45 -11.20
CA ALA A 120 -0.75 12.89 -10.14
C ALA A 120 -2.22 12.96 -10.60
N ALA A 121 -2.49 12.59 -11.85
CA ALA A 121 -3.81 12.56 -12.46
C ALA A 121 -4.53 11.23 -12.20
#